data_AF-A0ABD2UEA3-F1
#
_entry.id   AF-A0ABD2UEA3-F1
#
_cell.length_a   1.000
_cell.length_b   1.000
_cell.length_c   1.000
_cell.angle_alpha   90.00
_cell.angle_beta   90.00
_cell.angle_gamma   90.00
#
_symmetry.space_group_name_H-M   'P 1'
#
loop_
_entity.id
_entity.type
_entity.pdbx_description
1 polymer ?
#
loop_
_entity_poly.entity_id
_entity_poly.type
_entity_poly.pdbx_seq_one_letter_code
_entity_poly.pdbx_strand_id
1 'polypeptide(L)'
;MQPEYQTSSRRQDVESIGHSGTTLLEKEHSPVDASSLSMSPICPAPLCRQFWKAGNYDSGLIYKSSSKNGTSFLRVHPKFLHSNATSHKWAFGAIAELLDNAVDEIQNGATYAIIDKMLNPKYGTSALLIQDDGGGMDLEAMRCCLSFGFSDKKSKSAIGQYGNGFKTSSMRLGADVVVFSRCMKNRKLTQSVGLLSFTFLTRAGLDRIVVPMIEYEFMSATSKWTSICSEQHFVNNLSLLLQWSPFSTEEELLKQFDSIGDHGTKIVIYNLWLNDEGKMELDFYSDPEKVVKVAPACQ
;
A
#
# COMPACT_ATOMS: atom_id res chain seq x y z
N MET A 1 60.10 27.61 18.65
CA MET A 1 60.94 27.51 17.44
C MET A 1 61.82 26.27 17.60
N GLN A 2 61.93 25.49 16.52
CA GLN A 2 62.51 24.14 16.37
C GLN A 2 61.64 22.94 16.80
N PRO A 3 61.76 21.76 16.15
CA PRO A 3 62.14 21.49 14.75
C PRO A 3 61.24 20.44 14.04
N GLU A 4 61.38 20.36 12.71
CA GLU A 4 60.92 19.24 11.87
C GLU A 4 61.80 18.00 12.06
N TYR A 5 61.20 16.80 11.97
CA TYR A 5 61.84 15.58 11.47
C TYR A 5 60.79 14.71 10.74
N GLN A 6 61.06 14.42 9.46
CA GLN A 6 60.34 13.46 8.62
C GLN A 6 60.82 12.02 8.86
N THR A 7 59.93 11.06 8.62
CA THR A 7 60.10 9.70 8.00
C THR A 7 59.00 8.77 8.56
N SER A 8 58.33 7.85 7.88
CA SER A 8 58.50 7.18 6.59
C SER A 8 57.19 6.46 6.18
N SER A 9 57.21 5.92 4.96
CA SER A 9 56.19 5.28 4.15
C SER A 9 55.36 4.12 4.74
N ARG A 10 54.11 3.98 4.28
CA ARG A 10 53.68 2.83 3.44
C ARG A 10 52.31 3.09 2.79
N ARG A 11 52.32 3.28 1.47
CA ARG A 11 51.18 2.97 0.60
C ARG A 11 51.24 1.48 0.29
N GLN A 12 50.09 0.80 0.33
CA GLN A 12 49.90 -0.49 -0.32
C GLN A 12 48.68 -0.35 -1.22
N ASP A 13 48.95 -0.32 -2.52
CA ASP A 13 48.00 -0.64 -3.57
C ASP A 13 47.79 -2.16 -3.60
N VAL A 14 46.55 -2.61 -3.74
CA VAL A 14 46.23 -3.97 -4.22
C VAL A 14 45.12 -3.84 -5.27
N GLU A 15 45.46 -4.24 -6.49
CA GLU A 15 44.60 -4.30 -7.67
C GLU A 15 43.61 -5.48 -7.63
N SER A 16 42.42 -5.22 -8.20
CA SER A 16 41.64 -6.08 -9.11
C SER A 16 41.46 -7.58 -8.81
N ILE A 17 40.22 -7.97 -8.49
CA ILE A 17 39.60 -9.17 -9.07
C ILE A 17 38.18 -8.79 -9.56
N GLY A 18 38.00 -8.75 -10.87
CA GLY A 18 36.68 -8.73 -11.50
C GLY A 18 35.99 -10.09 -11.34
N HIS A 19 34.70 -10.06 -11.02
CA HIS A 19 33.79 -11.19 -11.27
C HIS A 19 32.56 -10.65 -12.00
N SER A 20 32.53 -10.93 -13.30
CA SER A 20 31.30 -11.03 -14.08
C SER A 20 30.41 -12.10 -13.45
N GLY A 21 29.23 -11.71 -12.98
CA GLY A 21 28.18 -12.61 -12.51
C GLY A 21 26.96 -12.45 -13.40
N THR A 22 26.93 -13.21 -14.48
CA THR A 22 25.79 -13.40 -15.39
C THR A 22 24.57 -13.96 -14.64
N THR A 23 23.41 -13.39 -14.98
CA THR A 23 22.07 -13.95 -15.11
C THR A 23 21.84 -15.39 -14.60
N LEU A 24 20.94 -15.54 -13.63
CA LEU A 24 20.13 -16.76 -13.46
C LEU A 24 18.66 -16.36 -13.24
N LEU A 25 17.92 -16.42 -14.35
CA LEU A 25 16.49 -16.74 -14.37
C LEU A 25 16.29 -18.22 -14.00
N GLU A 26 15.04 -18.56 -13.68
CA GLU A 26 14.48 -19.86 -13.24
C GLU A 26 14.40 -20.04 -11.72
N LYS A 27 13.32 -20.55 -11.11
CA LYS A 27 12.03 -21.06 -11.59
C LYS A 27 11.16 -21.28 -10.33
N GLU A 28 9.85 -21.26 -10.55
CA GLU A 28 8.84 -22.00 -9.78
C GLU A 28 8.61 -21.62 -8.31
N HIS A 29 7.62 -20.74 -8.10
CA HIS A 29 6.65 -20.96 -7.02
C HIS A 29 5.29 -21.27 -7.65
N SER A 30 4.80 -22.46 -7.36
CA SER A 30 3.45 -22.92 -7.71
C SER A 30 2.40 -21.89 -7.29
N PRO A 31 1.38 -21.60 -8.13
CA PRO A 31 0.25 -20.80 -7.69
C PRO A 31 -0.43 -21.54 -6.53
N VAL A 32 -0.66 -20.82 -5.44
CA VAL A 32 -1.49 -21.34 -4.34
C VAL A 32 -2.88 -21.58 -4.94
N ASP A 33 -3.30 -22.84 -4.96
CA ASP A 33 -4.57 -23.30 -5.52
C ASP A 33 -5.73 -22.64 -4.76
N ALA A 34 -6.30 -21.57 -5.31
CA ALA A 34 -7.44 -20.84 -4.74
C ALA A 34 -8.77 -21.58 -4.95
N SER A 35 -8.73 -22.79 -5.54
CA SER A 35 -9.88 -23.59 -5.97
C SER A 35 -10.61 -24.33 -4.85
N SER A 36 -10.16 -24.24 -3.59
CA SER A 36 -10.75 -25.00 -2.46
C SER A 36 -11.57 -24.19 -1.44
N LEU A 37 -11.71 -22.87 -1.61
CA LEU A 37 -12.44 -22.04 -0.64
C LEU A 37 -13.91 -21.88 -1.05
N SER A 38 -14.76 -22.88 -0.76
CA SER A 38 -16.20 -22.66 -0.76
C SER A 38 -16.57 -21.77 0.43
N MET A 39 -16.87 -20.51 0.17
CA MET A 39 -17.19 -19.54 1.22
C MET A 39 -18.57 -18.94 0.97
N SER A 40 -19.43 -19.01 1.99
CA SER A 40 -20.76 -18.38 2.06
C SER A 40 -20.71 -16.87 1.81
N PRO A 41 -21.83 -16.13 1.66
CA PRO A 41 -21.82 -14.69 1.44
C PRO A 41 -21.26 -13.99 2.69
N ILE A 42 -19.95 -13.77 2.69
CA ILE A 42 -19.22 -13.18 3.81
C ILE A 42 -19.56 -11.70 3.87
N CYS A 43 -20.20 -11.26 4.96
CA CYS A 43 -20.39 -9.84 5.28
C CYS A 43 -19.03 -9.13 5.28
N PRO A 44 -18.65 -8.26 4.34
CA PRO A 44 -17.30 -7.73 4.06
C PRO A 44 -16.58 -6.97 5.18
N ALA A 45 -17.23 -6.76 6.32
CA ALA A 45 -16.68 -6.04 7.45
C ALA A 45 -15.69 -6.93 8.23
N PRO A 46 -14.66 -6.38 8.88
CA PRO A 46 -13.86 -7.14 9.82
C PRO A 46 -14.76 -7.72 10.93
N LEU A 47 -14.39 -8.89 11.48
CA LEU A 47 -15.16 -9.57 12.53
C LEU A 47 -15.30 -8.70 13.78
N CYS A 48 -14.30 -7.84 14.06
CA CYS A 48 -14.35 -6.80 15.05
C CYS A 48 -14.20 -5.44 14.36
N ARG A 49 -15.11 -4.49 14.64
CA ARG A 49 -15.07 -3.12 14.09
C ARG A 49 -14.53 -2.09 15.07
N GLN A 50 -14.06 -2.52 16.24
CA GLN A 50 -13.44 -1.66 17.25
C GLN A 50 -11.94 -1.86 17.23
N PHE A 51 -11.20 -0.81 16.85
CA PHE A 51 -9.74 -0.89 16.66
C PHE A 51 -9.05 -1.55 17.86
N TRP A 52 -9.25 -1.02 19.07
CA TRP A 52 -8.57 -1.52 20.28
C TRP A 52 -8.93 -2.94 20.70
N LYS A 53 -9.99 -3.53 20.14
CA LYS A 53 -10.42 -4.91 20.42
C LYS A 53 -10.09 -5.87 19.27
N ALA A 54 -9.71 -5.35 18.11
CA ALA A 54 -9.41 -6.13 16.92
C ALA A 54 -8.08 -6.91 16.99
N GLY A 55 -7.26 -6.75 18.05
CA GLY A 55 -6.03 -7.52 18.24
C GLY A 55 -6.21 -8.89 18.92
N ASN A 56 -7.32 -9.11 19.63
CA ASN A 56 -7.56 -10.29 20.44
C ASN A 56 -8.35 -11.35 19.66
N TYR A 57 -7.70 -12.04 18.73
CA TYR A 57 -8.28 -13.24 18.10
C TYR A 57 -7.89 -14.49 18.86
N ASP A 58 -8.89 -15.16 19.43
CA ASP A 58 -8.76 -16.44 20.10
C ASP A 58 -8.20 -17.47 19.11
N SER A 59 -7.13 -18.16 19.50
CA SER A 59 -6.32 -19.01 18.61
C SER A 59 -6.93 -20.41 18.45
N GLY A 60 -8.26 -20.50 18.36
CA GLY A 60 -9.02 -21.76 18.38
C GLY A 60 -8.99 -22.58 17.09
N LEU A 61 -8.43 -22.04 16.00
CA LEU A 61 -8.34 -22.72 14.71
C LEU A 61 -6.91 -22.63 14.16
N ILE A 62 -5.97 -23.26 14.86
CA ILE A 62 -4.64 -23.53 14.30
C ILE A 62 -4.80 -24.63 13.24
N TYR A 63 -4.94 -24.24 11.97
CA TYR A 63 -4.58 -25.15 10.90
C TYR A 63 -3.07 -25.40 11.01
N LYS A 64 -2.70 -26.64 11.36
CA LYS A 64 -1.30 -27.11 11.38
C LYS A 64 -0.67 -26.78 10.03
N SER A 65 0.28 -25.85 9.99
CA SER A 65 1.07 -25.63 8.79
C SER A 65 2.00 -26.83 8.60
N SER A 66 1.88 -27.50 7.45
CA SER A 66 2.85 -28.50 7.02
C SER A 66 4.15 -27.75 6.68
N SER A 67 5.14 -27.83 7.56
CA SER A 67 6.50 -27.36 7.29
C SER A 67 7.04 -28.08 6.06
N LYS A 68 7.31 -27.33 4.98
CA LYS A 68 8.17 -27.77 3.88
C LYS A 68 9.34 -26.79 3.77
N ASN A 69 10.52 -27.40 3.71
CA ASN A 69 11.87 -26.85 3.65
C ASN A 69 12.01 -25.61 2.74
N GLY A 70 12.82 -24.64 3.20
CA GLY A 70 13.36 -23.54 2.39
C GLY A 70 13.57 -22.28 3.20
N THR A 71 14.83 -21.83 3.32
CA THR A 71 15.34 -20.52 3.80
C THR A 71 14.41 -19.70 4.71
N SER A 72 14.82 -19.51 5.98
CA SER A 72 14.08 -18.74 7.00
C SER A 72 13.97 -17.25 6.65
N PHE A 73 13.04 -16.89 5.77
CA PHE A 73 12.59 -15.50 5.61
C PHE A 73 11.73 -15.09 6.81
N LEU A 74 11.97 -13.89 7.35
CA LEU A 74 11.08 -13.29 8.34
C LEU A 74 9.67 -13.18 7.74
N ARG A 75 8.72 -13.91 8.31
CA ARG A 75 7.30 -13.84 7.90
C ARG A 75 6.58 -12.88 8.81
N VAL A 76 5.95 -11.86 8.23
CA VAL A 76 5.11 -10.92 8.96
C VAL A 76 3.68 -11.47 8.98
N HIS A 77 3.20 -11.82 10.17
CA HIS A 77 1.84 -12.30 10.37
C HIS A 77 0.84 -11.12 10.21
N PRO A 78 -0.35 -11.30 9.61
CA PRO A 78 -1.32 -10.21 9.40
C PRO A 78 -1.71 -9.44 10.67
N LYS A 79 -1.71 -10.09 11.84
CA LYS A 79 -1.89 -9.41 13.16
C LYS A 79 -0.92 -8.24 13.37
N PHE A 80 0.25 -8.27 12.76
CA PHE A 80 1.23 -7.19 12.81
C PHE A 80 0.70 -5.87 12.21
N LEU A 81 -0.17 -5.91 11.19
CA LEU A 81 -0.79 -4.70 10.64
C LEU A 81 -1.52 -3.91 11.73
N HIS A 82 -2.31 -4.62 12.52
CA HIS A 82 -3.06 -4.06 13.63
C HIS A 82 -2.13 -3.63 14.78
N SER A 83 -1.21 -4.51 15.21
CA SER A 83 -0.27 -4.19 16.30
C SER A 83 0.59 -2.97 15.97
N ASN A 84 1.07 -2.87 14.73
CA ASN A 84 1.89 -1.75 14.29
C ASN A 84 1.09 -0.44 14.26
N ALA A 85 -0.19 -0.48 13.85
CA ALA A 85 -1.08 0.68 13.85
C ALA A 85 -1.33 1.29 15.25
N THR A 86 -1.08 0.55 16.34
CA THR A 86 -1.27 1.05 17.72
C THR A 86 -0.30 2.17 18.10
N SER A 87 0.74 2.43 17.31
CA SER A 87 1.62 3.60 17.51
C SER A 87 0.87 4.92 17.32
N HIS A 88 -0.18 4.93 16.49
CA HIS A 88 -1.02 6.11 16.29
C HIS A 88 -2.12 6.20 17.33
N LYS A 89 -1.91 7.03 18.34
CA LYS A 89 -2.93 7.28 19.36
C LYS A 89 -4.12 8.07 18.80
N TRP A 90 -3.89 9.00 17.88
CA TRP A 90 -4.90 9.93 17.36
C TRP A 90 -5.10 9.77 15.85
N ALA A 91 -6.34 9.67 15.38
CA ALA A 91 -6.67 9.49 13.96
C ALA A 91 -6.15 10.64 13.08
N PHE A 92 -6.17 11.89 13.55
CA PHE A 92 -5.61 13.02 12.80
C PHE A 92 -4.10 12.92 12.56
N GLY A 93 -3.35 12.28 13.46
CA GLY A 93 -1.92 12.01 13.24
C GLY A 93 -1.69 11.03 12.09
N ALA A 94 -2.54 10.01 11.98
CA ALA A 94 -2.51 9.09 10.85
C ALA A 94 -2.90 9.79 9.53
N ILE A 95 -3.87 10.70 9.55
CA ILE A 95 -4.23 11.51 8.37
C ILE A 95 -3.06 12.43 7.97
N ALA A 96 -2.40 13.08 8.93
CA ALA A 96 -1.25 13.93 8.69
C ALA A 96 -0.10 13.15 8.04
N GLU A 97 0.22 11.94 8.51
CA GLU A 97 1.25 11.10 7.87
C GLU A 97 0.90 10.72 6.42
N LEU A 98 -0.38 10.56 6.08
CA LEU A 98 -0.80 10.30 4.70
C LEU A 98 -0.66 11.57 3.85
N LEU A 99 -0.99 12.74 4.39
CA LEU A 99 -0.76 14.03 3.74
C LEU A 99 0.73 14.31 3.55
N ASP A 100 1.60 13.97 4.50
CA ASP A 100 3.04 14.15 4.39
C ASP A 100 3.60 13.42 3.16
N ASN A 101 3.04 12.24 2.82
CA ASN A 101 3.43 11.54 1.60
C ASN A 101 3.01 12.29 0.32
N ALA A 102 1.84 12.94 0.32
CA ALA A 102 1.41 13.78 -0.80
C ALA A 102 2.23 15.07 -0.90
N VAL A 103 2.60 15.67 0.23
CA VAL A 103 3.47 16.86 0.30
C VAL A 103 4.88 16.53 -0.20
N ASP A 104 5.41 15.33 0.12
CA ASP A 104 6.70 14.87 -0.41
C ASP A 104 6.70 14.77 -1.97
N GLU A 105 5.52 14.71 -2.61
CA GLU A 105 5.37 14.68 -4.07
C GLU A 105 5.37 16.07 -4.74
N ILE A 106 5.52 17.18 -3.98
CA ILE A 106 5.69 18.52 -4.56
C ILE A 106 6.91 18.55 -5.49
N GLN A 107 7.99 17.84 -5.15
CA GLN A 107 9.18 17.70 -6.00
C GLN A 107 8.89 16.97 -7.32
N ASN A 108 7.79 16.21 -7.37
CA ASN A 108 7.30 15.47 -8.54
C ASN A 108 6.10 16.17 -9.20
N GLY A 109 5.81 17.42 -8.85
CA GLY A 109 4.79 18.24 -9.50
C GLY A 109 3.43 18.27 -8.83
N ALA A 110 3.27 17.71 -7.62
CA ALA A 110 2.01 17.81 -6.87
C ALA A 110 1.65 19.29 -6.59
N THR A 111 0.42 19.67 -6.89
CA THR A 111 -0.14 21.00 -6.64
C THR A 111 -1.28 20.97 -5.62
N TYR A 112 -1.87 19.81 -5.36
CA TYR A 112 -2.90 19.67 -4.34
C TYR A 112 -2.91 18.29 -3.69
N ALA A 113 -3.42 18.27 -2.46
CA ALA A 113 -3.94 17.07 -1.82
C ALA A 113 -5.36 17.33 -1.33
N ILE A 114 -6.25 16.36 -1.51
CA ILE A 114 -7.65 16.41 -1.11
C ILE A 114 -7.88 15.30 -0.09
N ILE A 115 -8.55 15.66 1.01
CA ILE A 115 -9.19 14.70 1.90
C ILE A 115 -10.69 14.88 1.77
N ASP A 116 -11.39 13.79 1.48
CA ASP A 116 -12.83 13.79 1.33
C ASP A 116 -13.44 12.49 1.87
N LYS A 117 -14.75 12.48 2.01
CA LYS A 117 -15.53 11.29 2.31
C LYS A 117 -16.12 10.74 1.03
N MET A 118 -16.07 9.42 0.88
CA MET A 118 -16.82 8.72 -0.16
C MET A 118 -17.71 7.63 0.43
N LEU A 119 -18.76 7.27 -0.31
CA LEU A 119 -19.57 6.10 0.01
C LEU A 119 -18.98 4.88 -0.69
N ASN A 120 -18.82 3.79 0.05
CA ASN A 120 -18.49 2.49 -0.51
C ASN A 120 -19.66 2.04 -1.41
N PRO A 121 -19.49 1.93 -2.74
CA PRO A 121 -20.60 1.65 -3.64
C PRO A 121 -21.20 0.25 -3.43
N LYS A 122 -20.41 -0.70 -2.91
CA LYS A 122 -20.85 -2.08 -2.66
C LYS A 122 -21.75 -2.22 -1.43
N TYR A 123 -21.54 -1.41 -0.39
CA TYR A 123 -22.22 -1.59 0.92
C TYR A 123 -22.83 -0.32 1.51
N GLY A 124 -22.69 0.83 0.85
CA GLY A 124 -23.20 2.13 1.32
C GLY A 124 -22.51 2.68 2.57
N THR A 125 -21.45 2.02 3.07
CA THR A 125 -20.71 2.46 4.26
C THR A 125 -19.77 3.62 3.94
N SER A 126 -19.48 4.47 4.92
CA SER A 126 -18.52 5.57 4.74
C SER A 126 -17.09 5.05 4.55
N ALA A 127 -16.33 5.71 3.69
CA ALA A 127 -14.91 5.51 3.46
C ALA A 127 -14.20 6.88 3.39
N LEU A 128 -12.93 6.91 3.78
CA LEU A 128 -12.06 8.07 3.70
C LEU A 128 -11.30 8.03 2.37
N LEU A 129 -11.38 9.12 1.62
CA LEU A 129 -10.69 9.35 0.36
C LEU A 129 -9.55 10.34 0.60
N ILE A 130 -8.35 9.98 0.16
CA ILE A 130 -7.21 10.90 0.08
C ILE A 130 -6.68 10.84 -1.34
N GLN A 131 -6.53 11.99 -2.01
CA GLN A 131 -6.05 12.05 -3.38
C GLN A 131 -5.06 13.19 -3.57
N ASP A 132 -3.99 12.94 -4.31
CA ASP A 132 -3.01 13.93 -4.77
C ASP A 132 -2.79 13.83 -6.28
N ASP A 133 -2.22 14.89 -6.86
CA ASP A 133 -1.77 14.97 -8.25
C ASP A 133 -0.24 14.85 -8.38
N GLY A 134 0.41 14.12 -7.46
CA GLY A 134 1.84 13.87 -7.49
C GLY A 134 2.30 12.99 -8.66
N GLY A 135 3.54 12.50 -8.59
CA GLY A 135 4.13 11.71 -9.69
C GLY A 135 3.51 10.32 -9.88
N GLY A 136 2.77 9.84 -8.87
CA GLY A 136 2.20 8.50 -8.83
C GLY A 136 3.23 7.40 -8.67
N MET A 137 2.77 6.15 -8.76
CA MET A 137 3.55 4.94 -8.53
C MET A 137 3.33 3.92 -9.64
N ASP A 138 4.42 3.38 -10.18
CA ASP A 138 4.40 2.14 -10.95
C ASP A 138 4.19 0.93 -10.01
N LEU A 139 4.00 -0.27 -10.57
CA LEU A 139 3.74 -1.46 -9.77
C LEU A 139 4.84 -1.78 -8.76
N GLU A 140 6.11 -1.52 -9.08
CA GLU A 140 7.23 -1.77 -8.15
C GLU A 140 7.25 -0.74 -7.01
N ALA A 141 7.05 0.54 -7.30
CA ALA A 141 6.89 1.57 -6.27
C ALA A 141 5.68 1.28 -5.38
N MET A 142 4.56 0.82 -5.95
CA MET A 142 3.38 0.39 -5.20
C MET A 142 3.68 -0.82 -4.32
N ARG A 143 4.46 -1.80 -4.82
CA ARG A 143 4.91 -2.94 -4.04
C ARG A 143 5.77 -2.51 -2.85
N CYS A 144 6.71 -1.60 -3.04
CA CYS A 144 7.49 -1.00 -1.95
C CYS A 144 6.59 -0.24 -0.96
N CYS A 145 5.60 0.50 -1.46
CA CYS A 145 4.63 1.25 -0.66
C CYS A 145 3.72 0.34 0.18
N LEU A 146 3.34 -0.84 -0.29
CA LEU A 146 2.47 -1.77 0.44
C LEU A 146 3.22 -2.85 1.22
N SER A 147 4.52 -3.01 0.97
CA SER A 147 5.40 -3.92 1.71
C SER A 147 6.04 -3.23 2.92
N PHE A 148 6.46 -4.03 3.92
CA PHE A 148 7.20 -3.53 5.08
C PHE A 148 8.70 -3.43 4.78
N GLY A 149 9.36 -2.40 5.31
CA GLY A 149 10.82 -2.29 5.31
C GLY A 149 11.46 -1.73 4.03
N PHE A 150 10.67 -1.15 3.12
CA PHE A 150 11.17 -0.48 1.91
C PHE A 150 10.95 1.04 2.00
N SER A 151 12.04 1.81 1.83
CA SER A 151 12.00 3.26 1.65
C SER A 151 13.17 3.69 0.78
N ASP A 152 12.88 4.23 -0.41
CA ASP A 152 13.89 4.82 -1.29
C ASP A 152 14.11 6.31 -1.03
N LYS A 153 13.37 6.89 -0.07
CA LYS A 153 13.46 8.30 0.33
C LYS A 153 14.79 8.54 1.06
N LYS A 154 15.84 8.82 0.28
CA LYS A 154 17.20 9.13 0.75
C LYS A 154 17.47 10.64 0.93
N SER A 155 16.51 11.50 0.59
CA SER A 155 16.68 12.95 0.74
C SER A 155 16.45 13.38 2.18
N LYS A 156 17.27 14.32 2.68
CA LYS A 156 17.11 14.89 4.04
C LYS A 156 15.83 15.73 4.19
N SER A 157 15.17 16.06 3.08
CA SER A 157 13.95 16.88 3.03
C SER A 157 12.66 16.07 2.97
N ALA A 158 12.71 14.75 2.72
CA ALA A 158 11.53 13.91 2.73
C ALA A 158 11.10 13.61 4.17
N ILE A 159 9.80 13.79 4.45
CA ILE A 159 9.22 13.52 5.78
C ILE A 159 9.16 12.01 6.02
N GLY A 160 8.79 11.23 5.00
CA GLY A 160 8.67 9.77 5.09
C GLY A 160 10.02 9.03 5.03
N GLN A 161 10.67 8.81 6.17
CA GLN A 161 12.00 8.16 6.19
C GLN A 161 11.96 6.64 6.43
N TYR A 162 10.96 6.15 7.17
CA TYR A 162 10.96 4.79 7.73
C TYR A 162 10.21 3.75 6.89
N GLY A 163 9.55 4.15 5.80
CA GLY A 163 8.84 3.22 4.91
C GLY A 163 7.63 2.52 5.54
N ASN A 164 7.18 2.94 6.73
CA ASN A 164 6.07 2.31 7.46
C ASN A 164 4.83 3.19 7.60
N GLY A 165 4.95 4.52 7.47
CA GLY A 165 3.88 5.49 7.78
C GLY A 165 2.56 5.18 7.08
N PHE A 166 2.60 4.91 5.76
CA PHE A 166 1.39 4.54 5.01
C PHE A 166 0.64 3.33 5.61
N LYS A 167 1.36 2.25 5.92
CA LYS A 167 0.76 1.01 6.45
C LYS A 167 0.19 1.24 7.84
N THR A 168 0.96 1.87 8.72
CA THR A 168 0.54 2.19 10.08
C THR A 168 -0.69 3.09 10.09
N SER A 169 -0.66 4.15 9.28
CA SER A 169 -1.71 5.19 9.24
C SER A 169 -3.00 4.68 8.60
N SER A 170 -2.91 4.00 7.46
CA SER A 170 -4.09 3.42 6.81
C SER A 170 -4.79 2.40 7.73
N MET A 171 -4.02 1.49 8.34
CA MET A 171 -4.56 0.48 9.28
C MET A 171 -5.09 1.08 10.58
N ARG A 172 -4.66 2.28 10.97
CA ARG A 172 -5.22 3.01 12.11
C ARG A 172 -6.57 3.65 11.78
N LEU A 173 -6.81 4.02 10.53
CA LEU A 173 -8.01 4.73 10.09
C LEU A 173 -9.13 3.76 9.70
N GLY A 174 -8.79 2.64 9.06
CA GLY A 174 -9.72 1.57 8.75
C GLY A 174 -9.03 0.22 8.65
N ALA A 175 -9.83 -0.85 8.59
CA ALA A 175 -9.30 -2.20 8.47
C ALA A 175 -8.71 -2.47 7.08
N ASP A 176 -9.15 -1.73 6.06
CA ASP A 176 -8.85 -2.04 4.68
C ASP A 176 -8.59 -0.78 3.87
N VAL A 177 -7.59 -0.84 2.97
CA VAL A 177 -7.23 0.25 2.08
C VAL A 177 -6.97 -0.28 0.67
N VAL A 178 -7.53 0.42 -0.32
CA VAL A 178 -7.20 0.22 -1.74
C VAL A 178 -6.52 1.49 -2.26
N VAL A 179 -5.43 1.30 -2.98
CA VAL A 179 -4.62 2.38 -3.56
C VAL A 179 -4.71 2.28 -5.07
N PHE A 180 -5.06 3.39 -5.71
CA PHE A 180 -5.00 3.59 -7.14
C PHE A 180 -3.88 4.59 -7.41
N SER A 181 -3.03 4.32 -8.38
CA SER A 181 -2.01 5.28 -8.77
C SER A 181 -1.78 5.23 -10.26
N ARG A 182 -1.63 6.40 -10.87
CA ARG A 182 -1.27 6.55 -12.29
C ARG A 182 0.04 7.29 -12.36
N CYS A 183 0.98 6.78 -13.15
CA CYS A 183 2.28 7.41 -13.31
C CYS A 183 2.75 7.39 -14.75
N MET A 184 3.54 8.40 -15.11
CA MET A 184 4.27 8.46 -16.37
C MET A 184 5.75 8.22 -16.09
N LYS A 185 6.26 7.04 -16.43
CA LYS A 185 7.68 6.69 -16.24
C LYS A 185 8.27 6.17 -17.54
N ASN A 186 9.43 6.72 -17.93
CA ASN A 186 10.11 6.32 -19.18
C ASN A 186 9.20 6.38 -20.43
N ARG A 187 8.33 7.40 -20.52
CA ARG A 187 7.30 7.57 -21.58
C ARG A 187 6.25 6.46 -21.65
N LYS A 188 6.11 5.65 -20.59
CA LYS A 188 5.02 4.69 -20.41
C LYS A 188 4.07 5.23 -19.37
N LEU A 189 2.80 5.31 -19.74
CA LEU A 189 1.72 5.64 -18.83
C LEU A 189 1.18 4.33 -18.27
N THR A 190 1.32 4.13 -16.96
CA THR A 190 0.78 2.97 -16.26
C THR A 190 -0.23 3.39 -15.21
N GLN A 191 -1.13 2.47 -14.88
CA GLN A 191 -2.06 2.63 -13.78
C GLN A 191 -2.13 1.34 -12.98
N SER A 192 -1.92 1.46 -11.68
CA SER A 192 -1.74 0.36 -10.75
C SER A 192 -2.79 0.41 -9.65
N VAL A 193 -3.28 -0.76 -9.24
CA VAL A 193 -4.20 -0.93 -8.12
C VAL A 193 -3.60 -1.91 -7.13
N GLY A 194 -3.59 -1.55 -5.85
CA GLY A 194 -3.09 -2.40 -4.78
C GLY A 194 -4.02 -2.42 -3.57
N LEU A 195 -4.18 -3.59 -2.96
CA LEU A 195 -5.09 -3.81 -1.83
C LEU A 195 -4.34 -4.32 -0.60
N LEU A 196 -4.36 -3.52 0.46
CA LEU A 196 -3.93 -3.94 1.79
C LEU A 196 -5.17 -4.07 2.68
N SER A 197 -5.64 -5.30 2.87
CA SER A 197 -6.89 -5.58 3.56
C SER A 197 -6.69 -6.52 4.75
N PHE A 198 -6.82 -5.98 5.96
CA PHE A 198 -6.81 -6.81 7.17
C PHE A 198 -7.98 -7.79 7.18
N THR A 199 -9.14 -7.39 6.66
CA THR A 199 -10.33 -8.24 6.59
C THR A 199 -10.11 -9.44 5.68
N PHE A 200 -9.54 -9.25 4.50
CA PHE A 200 -9.16 -10.34 3.58
C PHE A 200 -8.20 -11.31 4.27
N LEU A 201 -7.09 -10.80 4.80
CA LEU A 201 -6.03 -11.62 5.38
C LEU A 201 -6.53 -12.47 6.56
N THR A 202 -7.33 -11.87 7.44
CA THR A 202 -7.87 -12.56 8.62
C THR A 202 -8.93 -13.59 8.25
N ARG A 203 -9.81 -13.29 7.30
CA ARG A 203 -10.90 -14.20 6.92
C ARG A 203 -10.48 -15.34 6.02
N ALA A 204 -9.49 -15.10 5.16
CA ALA A 204 -8.84 -16.17 4.43
C ALA A 204 -7.91 -17.02 5.33
N GLY A 205 -7.72 -16.64 6.60
CA GLY A 205 -6.91 -17.40 7.56
C GLY A 205 -5.43 -17.42 7.19
N LEU A 206 -4.93 -16.36 6.55
CA LEU A 206 -3.55 -16.31 6.08
C LEU A 206 -2.58 -16.08 7.25
N ASP A 207 -1.47 -16.80 7.23
CA ASP A 207 -0.37 -16.68 8.21
C ASP A 207 0.68 -15.65 7.79
N ARG A 208 0.51 -15.05 6.61
CA ARG A 208 1.40 -14.04 6.02
C ARG A 208 0.59 -12.95 5.31
N ILE A 209 1.20 -11.76 5.22
CA ILE A 209 0.62 -10.67 4.45
C ILE A 209 0.73 -10.97 2.95
N VAL A 210 -0.41 -10.91 2.27
CA VAL A 210 -0.56 -11.02 0.81
C VAL A 210 -1.27 -9.75 0.33
N VAL A 211 -0.72 -9.09 -0.68
CA VAL A 211 -1.24 -7.84 -1.22
C VAL A 211 -1.59 -8.06 -2.69
N PRO A 212 -2.88 -8.21 -3.04
CA PRO A 212 -3.31 -8.27 -4.44
C PRO A 212 -2.96 -6.97 -5.15
N MET A 213 -2.28 -7.06 -6.28
CA MET A 213 -1.89 -5.91 -7.10
C MET A 213 -2.06 -6.22 -8.59
N ILE A 214 -2.52 -5.23 -9.35
CA ILE A 214 -2.64 -5.28 -10.82
C ILE A 214 -2.08 -3.99 -11.42
N GLU A 215 -1.59 -4.07 -12.65
CA GLU A 215 -1.09 -2.92 -13.42
C GLU A 215 -1.55 -3.03 -14.87
N TYR A 216 -1.96 -1.89 -15.42
CA TYR A 216 -2.24 -1.70 -16.83
C TYR A 216 -1.24 -0.72 -17.43
N GLU A 217 -0.75 -1.00 -18.63
CA GLU A 217 0.01 -0.07 -19.46
C GLU A 217 -0.90 0.50 -20.54
N PHE A 218 -0.79 1.81 -20.79
CA PHE A 218 -1.45 2.42 -21.93
C PHE A 218 -0.62 2.19 -23.20
N MET A 219 -1.21 1.48 -24.17
CA MET A 219 -0.61 1.28 -25.48
C MET A 219 -0.99 2.42 -26.42
N SER A 220 -0.07 3.34 -26.67
CA SER A 220 -0.29 4.48 -27.57
C SER A 220 -0.69 4.06 -28.99
N ALA A 221 -0.17 2.91 -29.48
CA ALA A 221 -0.45 2.40 -30.82
C ALA A 221 -1.91 1.98 -31.03
N THR A 222 -2.57 1.47 -29.97
CA THR A 222 -3.96 0.99 -30.03
C THR A 222 -4.93 1.87 -29.25
N SER A 223 -4.41 2.89 -28.54
CA SER A 223 -5.14 3.74 -27.60
C SER A 223 -5.96 2.93 -26.58
N LYS A 224 -5.37 1.85 -26.05
CA LYS A 224 -6.03 0.93 -25.11
C LYS A 224 -5.12 0.62 -23.93
N TRP A 225 -5.75 0.35 -22.79
CA TRP A 225 -5.09 -0.19 -21.60
C TRP A 225 -4.93 -1.70 -21.73
N THR A 226 -3.76 -2.22 -21.39
CA THR A 226 -3.46 -3.66 -21.41
C THR A 226 -2.78 -4.09 -20.12
N SER A 227 -3.16 -5.24 -19.58
CA SER A 227 -2.50 -5.83 -18.41
C SER A 227 -1.06 -6.24 -18.72
N ILE A 228 -0.13 -5.93 -17.82
CA ILE A 228 1.30 -6.26 -18.01
C ILE A 228 1.67 -7.62 -17.36
N CYS A 229 0.90 -8.06 -16.37
CA CYS A 229 1.16 -9.32 -15.67
C CYS A 229 0.72 -10.55 -16.48
N SER A 230 1.26 -11.73 -16.15
CA SER A 230 0.75 -12.98 -16.71
C SER A 230 -0.75 -13.12 -16.45
N GLU A 231 -1.50 -13.62 -17.44
CA GLU A 231 -2.96 -13.71 -17.40
C GLU A 231 -3.50 -14.35 -16.11
N GLN A 232 -2.91 -15.47 -15.66
CA GLN A 232 -3.37 -16.13 -14.44
C GLN A 232 -3.19 -15.28 -13.17
N HIS A 233 -2.02 -14.64 -12.99
CA HIS A 233 -1.78 -13.77 -11.83
C HIS A 233 -2.69 -12.55 -11.85
N PHE A 234 -2.90 -11.97 -13.04
CA PHE A 234 -3.80 -10.84 -13.21
C PHE A 234 -5.23 -11.22 -12.84
N VAL A 235 -5.78 -12.29 -13.41
CA VAL A 235 -7.15 -12.77 -13.14
C VAL A 235 -7.36 -13.08 -11.67
N ASN A 236 -6.40 -13.74 -11.02
CA ASN A 236 -6.49 -14.05 -9.60
C ASN A 236 -6.49 -12.78 -8.72
N ASN A 237 -5.58 -11.84 -8.99
CA ASN A 237 -5.49 -10.59 -8.22
C ASN A 237 -6.70 -9.69 -8.46
N LEU A 238 -7.18 -9.61 -9.70
CA LEU A 238 -8.41 -8.89 -10.03
C LEU A 238 -9.60 -9.50 -9.28
N SER A 239 -9.75 -10.83 -9.28
CA SER A 239 -10.82 -11.48 -8.52
C SER A 239 -10.77 -11.14 -7.03
N LEU A 240 -9.58 -11.10 -6.42
CA LEU A 240 -9.43 -10.70 -5.02
C LEU A 240 -9.78 -9.22 -4.81
N LEU A 241 -9.37 -8.33 -5.71
CA LEU A 241 -9.73 -6.91 -5.68
C LEU A 241 -11.25 -6.72 -5.75
N LEU A 242 -11.92 -7.37 -6.70
CA LEU A 242 -13.38 -7.26 -6.87
C LEU A 242 -14.16 -7.85 -5.69
N GLN A 243 -13.63 -8.89 -5.07
CA GLN A 243 -14.24 -9.52 -3.92
C GLN A 243 -14.13 -8.65 -2.66
N TRP A 244 -12.92 -8.15 -2.37
CA TRP A 244 -12.59 -7.56 -1.07
C TRP A 244 -12.57 -6.03 -1.05
N SER A 245 -12.43 -5.37 -2.20
CA SER A 245 -12.49 -3.91 -2.30
C SER A 245 -13.94 -3.37 -2.31
N PRO A 246 -14.13 -2.04 -2.22
CA PRO A 246 -15.42 -1.38 -2.40
C PRO A 246 -16.02 -1.52 -3.80
N PHE A 247 -15.27 -2.01 -4.80
CA PHE A 247 -15.66 -2.03 -6.21
C PHE A 247 -15.86 -3.48 -6.66
N SER A 248 -17.03 -3.77 -7.25
CA SER A 248 -17.45 -5.14 -7.57
C SER A 248 -17.17 -5.53 -9.02
N THR A 249 -16.92 -4.57 -9.91
CA THR A 249 -16.54 -4.83 -11.30
C THR A 249 -15.24 -4.14 -11.69
N GLU A 250 -14.60 -4.62 -12.76
CA GLU A 250 -13.38 -4.02 -13.29
C GLU A 250 -13.64 -2.58 -13.77
N GLU A 251 -14.80 -2.32 -14.37
CA GLU A 251 -15.21 -0.99 -14.81
C GLU A 251 -15.32 -0.01 -13.64
N GLU A 252 -15.86 -0.44 -12.50
CA GLU A 252 -15.94 0.39 -11.29
C GLU A 252 -14.57 0.71 -10.71
N LEU A 253 -13.63 -0.24 -10.75
CA LEU A 253 -12.22 -0.03 -10.38
C LEU A 253 -11.56 0.96 -11.34
N LEU A 254 -11.69 0.75 -12.64
CA LEU A 254 -11.06 1.58 -13.67
C LEU A 254 -11.59 3.02 -13.65
N LYS A 255 -12.87 3.21 -13.36
CA LYS A 255 -13.50 4.53 -13.18
C LYS A 255 -12.85 5.35 -12.06
N GLN A 256 -12.16 4.71 -11.09
CA GLN A 256 -11.48 5.46 -10.04
C GLN A 256 -10.29 6.28 -10.56
N PHE A 257 -9.72 5.92 -11.72
CA PHE A 257 -8.63 6.67 -12.33
C PHE A 257 -9.07 7.94 -13.04
N ASP A 258 -10.35 8.07 -13.38
CA ASP A 258 -10.89 9.26 -14.06
C ASP A 258 -10.66 10.54 -13.23
N SER A 259 -10.74 10.42 -11.90
CA SER A 259 -10.52 11.56 -11.00
C SER A 259 -9.04 11.90 -10.78
N ILE A 260 -8.12 11.00 -11.12
CA ILE A 260 -6.67 11.17 -10.88
C ILE A 260 -6.04 12.07 -11.96
N GLY A 261 -6.53 12.02 -13.20
CA GLY A 261 -5.91 12.74 -14.32
C GLY A 261 -4.74 11.96 -14.92
N ASP A 262 -3.67 12.64 -15.34
CA ASP A 262 -2.55 12.00 -16.05
C ASP A 262 -1.53 11.33 -15.10
N HIS A 263 -1.44 11.80 -13.87
CA HIS A 263 -0.59 11.26 -12.81
C HIS A 263 -1.17 11.60 -11.44
N GLY A 264 -0.83 10.81 -10.43
CA GLY A 264 -1.24 11.03 -9.05
C GLY A 264 -1.62 9.75 -8.33
N THR A 265 -2.01 9.89 -7.07
CA THR A 265 -2.40 8.76 -6.22
C THR A 265 -3.74 9.03 -5.56
N LYS A 266 -4.57 7.99 -5.50
CA LYS A 266 -5.87 7.98 -4.83
C LYS A 266 -5.93 6.81 -3.86
N ILE A 267 -6.16 7.11 -2.60
CA ILE A 267 -6.22 6.16 -1.49
C ILE A 267 -7.66 6.13 -0.97
N VAL A 268 -8.25 4.94 -0.90
CA VAL A 268 -9.57 4.73 -0.33
C VAL A 268 -9.46 3.81 0.86
N ILE A 269 -9.66 4.36 2.05
CA ILE A 269 -9.66 3.63 3.33
C ILE A 269 -11.11 3.37 3.72
N TYR A 270 -11.47 2.11 3.88
CA TYR A 270 -12.84 1.66 4.17
C TYR A 270 -12.83 0.66 5.32
N ASN A 271 -14.04 0.26 5.74
CA ASN A 271 -14.22 -0.43 7.02
C ASN A 271 -13.56 0.37 8.16
N LEU A 272 -13.87 1.67 8.18
CA LEU A 272 -13.38 2.62 9.18
C LEU A 272 -13.75 2.16 10.60
N TRP A 273 -12.86 2.44 11.55
CA TRP A 273 -13.02 1.97 12.92
C TRP A 273 -14.11 2.70 13.68
N LEU A 274 -14.78 1.94 14.55
CA LEU A 274 -15.78 2.44 15.48
C LEU A 274 -15.17 2.62 16.87
N ASN A 275 -15.65 3.63 17.58
CA ASN A 275 -15.34 3.85 18.99
C ASN A 275 -16.10 2.87 19.90
N ASP A 276 -15.94 3.01 21.21
CA ASP A 276 -16.59 2.11 22.19
C ASP A 276 -18.12 2.22 22.18
N GLU A 277 -18.67 3.35 21.75
CA GLU A 277 -20.11 3.58 21.58
C GLU A 277 -20.65 3.10 20.21
N GLY A 278 -19.80 2.51 19.36
CA GLY A 278 -20.19 2.01 18.04
C GLY A 278 -20.37 3.11 16.98
N LYS A 279 -19.93 4.34 17.27
CA LYS A 279 -19.91 5.46 16.31
C LYS A 279 -18.59 5.49 15.56
N MET A 280 -18.60 6.07 14.37
CA MET A 280 -17.38 6.31 13.60
C MET A 280 -16.46 7.24 14.39
N GLU A 281 -15.18 6.86 14.53
CA GLU A 281 -14.20 7.72 15.21
C GLU A 281 -13.99 9.03 14.45
N LEU A 282 -14.09 8.98 13.11
CA LEU A 282 -14.12 10.14 12.24
C LEU A 282 -15.57 10.43 11.84
N ASP A 283 -16.19 11.40 12.52
CA ASP A 283 -17.51 11.91 12.16
C ASP A 283 -17.39 13.04 11.13
N PHE A 284 -17.88 12.76 9.92
CA PHE A 284 -17.94 13.72 8.80
C PHE A 284 -19.35 14.32 8.62
N TYR A 285 -20.33 13.96 9.45
CA TYR A 285 -21.72 14.40 9.31
C TYR A 285 -22.00 15.74 10.02
N SER A 286 -21.13 16.11 10.97
CA SER A 286 -21.29 17.31 11.78
C SER A 286 -20.95 18.60 11.03
N ASP A 287 -20.30 18.52 9.86
CA ASP A 287 -20.00 19.67 9.01
C ASP A 287 -19.78 19.26 7.53
N PRO A 288 -20.77 19.48 6.63
CA PRO A 288 -20.68 19.08 5.22
C PRO A 288 -19.69 19.89 4.38
N GLU A 289 -19.09 20.98 4.91
CA GLU A 289 -18.16 21.84 4.16
C GLU A 289 -16.67 21.49 4.36
N LYS A 290 -16.33 20.47 5.15
CA LYS A 290 -14.93 20.10 5.41
C LYS A 290 -14.30 19.25 4.31
N VAL A 291 -14.28 19.77 3.08
CA VAL A 291 -13.30 19.34 2.07
C VAL A 291 -12.02 20.11 2.34
N VAL A 292 -11.02 19.44 2.92
CA VAL A 292 -9.71 20.07 3.15
C VAL A 292 -8.89 19.91 1.87
N LYS A 293 -8.82 20.97 1.07
CA LYS A 293 -7.83 21.11 0.01
C LYS A 293 -6.56 21.70 0.60
N VAL A 294 -5.49 20.92 0.62
CA VAL A 294 -4.16 21.40 0.99
C VAL A 294 -3.43 21.76 -0.29
N ALA A 295 -3.18 23.05 -0.51
CA ALA A 295 -2.29 23.53 -1.56
C ALA A 295 -0.94 23.90 -0.92
N PRO A 296 0.21 23.57 -1.54
CA PRO A 296 1.49 24.03 -1.05
C PRO A 296 1.57 25.55 -1.17
N ALA A 297 2.02 26.23 -0.10
CA ALA A 297 2.30 27.65 -0.16
C ALA A 297 3.51 27.88 -1.08
N CYS A 298 3.35 28.66 -2.15
CA CYS A 298 4.49 29.18 -2.91
C CYS A 298 5.38 29.97 -1.95
N GLN A 299 6.63 29.53 -1.77
CA GLN A 299 7.69 30.37 -1.21
C GLN A 299 8.28 31.28 -2.28
#